data_AF-A0A1G2WIK1-F1
#
_entry.id   AF-A0A1G2WIK1-F1
#
_cell.length_a   1.000
_cell.length_b   1.000
_cell.length_c   1.000
_cell.angle_alpha   90.00
_cell.angle_beta   90.00
_cell.angle_gamma   90.00
#
_symmetry.space_group_name_H-M   'P 1'
#
loop_
_entity.id
_entity.type
_entity.pdbx_description
1 polymer ?
#
loop_
_entity_poly.entity_id
_entity_poly.type
_entity_poly.pdbx_seq_one_letter_code
_entity_poly.pdbx_strand_id
1 'polypeptide(L)'
;DASLSIRELAHANDVNGMVLTHSLQLAVSVDKDTPVREFGISASQLRDALVHLKEEGAASWSFLKYWMWPPLMLFALWWLWRGGIPAGGDGKKRKGWFPKRTYLASQLAVVVLFGFALGKAPNPMEGLVKVFKGTVGIYSDTPEKLLLLGYFSLLAIVGNKLICGWGCPFGALEELLYEFPALKKLKRKQLPFRMTMSIRTLLFVVFVLVVFGWVGGIEGMVIYHYVNPFNLFGFELALWTVALSVVAFLALSLVIYRPFCQLICPFGWYSWWLEKISLFGIRIHRGRCNDCGACAQVCPLEAAAGRLAGQALPADCFSCARCLRACPEDALAYGPRWRKP
;
A
#
# COMPACT_ATOMS: atom_id res chain seq x y z
N ASP A 1 16.02 33.25 10.13
CA ASP A 1 16.12 34.62 9.61
C ASP A 1 16.25 34.53 8.09
N ALA A 2 15.49 35.29 7.31
CA ALA A 2 15.48 35.22 5.84
C ALA A 2 16.73 35.89 5.21
N SER A 3 17.57 36.51 6.04
CA SER A 3 18.89 37.03 5.70
C SER A 3 19.95 35.94 5.46
N LEU A 4 19.72 34.73 5.96
CA LEU A 4 20.62 33.58 5.83
C LEU A 4 20.48 32.92 4.46
N SER A 5 21.58 32.34 3.98
CA SER A 5 21.60 31.51 2.77
C SER A 5 20.86 30.18 3.00
N ILE A 6 20.50 29.49 1.91
CA ILE A 6 19.88 28.16 1.98
C ILE A 6 20.79 27.19 2.74
N ARG A 7 22.11 27.24 2.49
CA ARG A 7 23.10 26.37 3.15
C ARG A 7 23.18 26.63 4.65
N GLU A 8 23.18 27.90 5.07
CA GLU A 8 23.22 28.27 6.49
C GLU A 8 21.92 27.91 7.22
N LEU A 9 20.77 28.14 6.58
CA LEU A 9 19.47 27.77 7.14
C LEU A 9 19.31 26.26 7.29
N ALA A 10 19.79 25.51 6.32
CA ALA A 10 19.80 24.06 6.33
C ALA A 10 20.66 23.53 7.49
N HIS A 11 21.88 24.04 7.62
CA HIS A 11 22.79 23.67 8.71
C HIS A 11 22.26 24.08 10.08
N ALA A 12 21.71 25.29 10.23
CA ALA A 12 21.17 25.79 11.49
C ALA A 12 19.92 25.03 11.98
N ASN A 13 19.25 24.28 11.09
CA ASN A 13 18.03 23.55 11.39
C ASN A 13 18.18 22.03 11.29
N ASP A 14 19.40 21.53 11.05
CA ASP A 14 19.70 20.12 10.86
C ASP A 14 18.84 19.47 9.75
N VAL A 15 18.67 20.19 8.64
CA VAL A 15 17.92 19.74 7.46
C VAL A 15 18.80 19.79 6.22
N ASN A 16 18.54 18.92 5.24
CA ASN A 16 19.32 18.90 4.00
C ASN A 16 19.01 20.14 3.13
N GLY A 17 20.04 20.86 2.71
CA GLY A 17 19.90 22.09 1.92
C GLY A 17 19.20 21.92 0.58
N MET A 18 19.37 20.78 -0.10
CA MET A 18 18.62 20.48 -1.33
C MET A 18 17.13 20.24 -1.06
N VAL A 19 16.82 19.59 0.07
CA VAL A 19 15.42 19.33 0.48
C VAL A 19 14.75 20.64 0.90
N LEU A 20 15.49 21.55 1.54
CA LEU A 20 15.05 22.91 1.81
C LEU A 20 14.79 23.69 0.51
N THR A 21 15.71 23.67 -0.47
CA THR A 21 15.52 24.30 -1.80
C THR A 21 14.24 23.81 -2.49
N HIS A 22 13.99 22.50 -2.48
CA HIS A 22 12.79 21.92 -3.10
C HIS A 22 11.51 22.28 -2.33
N SER A 23 11.53 22.26 -0.99
CA SER A 23 10.38 22.64 -0.16
C SER A 23 9.98 24.10 -0.38
N LEU A 24 10.96 24.92 -0.76
CA LEU A 24 10.81 26.32 -1.14
C LEU A 24 10.42 26.52 -2.62
N GLN A 25 10.17 25.44 -3.38
CA GLN A 25 9.81 25.44 -4.81
C GLN A 25 10.85 26.11 -5.72
N LEU A 26 12.12 26.10 -5.30
CA LEU A 26 13.24 26.61 -6.10
C LEU A 26 13.82 25.49 -6.96
N ALA A 27 14.42 25.86 -8.10
CA ALA A 27 15.13 24.91 -8.94
C ALA A 27 16.35 24.30 -8.20
N VAL A 28 16.67 23.04 -8.48
CA VAL A 28 17.76 22.32 -7.78
C VAL A 28 19.15 22.92 -8.07
N SER A 29 19.28 23.57 -9.23
CA SER A 29 20.50 24.23 -9.72
C SER A 29 20.76 25.61 -9.12
N VAL A 30 19.88 26.09 -8.24
CA VAL A 30 19.99 27.43 -7.65
C VAL A 30 21.18 27.50 -6.70
N ASP A 31 21.88 28.65 -6.69
CA ASP A 31 22.99 28.89 -5.80
C ASP A 31 22.53 28.86 -4.33
N LYS A 32 23.19 28.01 -3.54
CA LYS A 32 22.79 27.71 -2.15
C LYS A 32 23.40 28.70 -1.15
N ASP A 33 24.36 29.50 -1.60
CA ASP A 33 25.02 30.54 -0.81
C ASP A 33 24.31 31.90 -0.95
N THR A 34 23.35 32.01 -1.86
CA THR A 34 22.50 33.20 -2.01
C THR A 34 21.46 33.28 -0.87
N PRO A 35 21.24 34.46 -0.25
CA PRO A 35 20.22 34.67 0.78
C PRO A 35 18.79 34.32 0.33
N VAL A 36 18.02 33.65 1.19
CA VAL A 36 16.67 33.16 0.83
C VAL A 36 15.69 34.27 0.44
N ARG A 37 15.86 35.47 0.99
CA ARG A 37 15.07 36.66 0.62
C ARG A 37 15.20 37.08 -0.86
N GLU A 38 16.33 36.80 -1.50
CA GLU A 38 16.57 37.19 -2.90
C GLU A 38 15.75 36.37 -3.89
N PHE A 39 15.26 35.20 -3.45
CA PHE A 39 14.35 34.35 -4.22
C PHE A 39 12.87 34.73 -4.03
N GLY A 40 12.56 35.86 -3.39
CA GLY A 40 11.19 36.32 -3.18
C GLY A 40 10.40 35.49 -2.16
N ILE A 41 11.10 34.75 -1.30
CA ILE A 41 10.48 33.86 -0.31
C ILE A 41 10.15 34.62 0.96
N SER A 42 8.89 34.56 1.38
CA SER A 42 8.42 35.17 2.61
C SER A 42 8.88 34.40 3.86
N ALA A 43 9.01 35.12 4.98
CA ALA A 43 9.40 34.52 6.25
C ALA A 43 8.42 33.44 6.76
N SER A 44 7.13 33.52 6.37
CA SER A 44 6.12 32.50 6.66
C SER A 44 6.35 31.24 5.83
N GLN A 45 6.58 31.35 4.52
CA GLN A 45 6.88 30.20 3.65
C GLN A 45 8.14 29.46 4.09
N LEU A 46 9.18 30.20 4.51
CA LEU A 46 10.40 29.60 5.04
C LEU A 46 10.15 28.86 6.36
N ARG A 47 9.34 29.44 7.25
CA ARG A 47 9.00 28.82 8.54
C ARG A 47 8.19 27.53 8.34
N ASP A 48 7.20 27.56 7.46
CA ASP A 48 6.36 26.40 7.16
C ASP A 48 7.18 25.26 6.54
N ALA A 49 8.08 25.58 5.60
CA ALA A 49 9.00 24.61 5.02
C ALA A 49 9.92 23.97 6.07
N LEU A 50 10.49 24.76 6.97
CA LEU A 50 11.39 24.26 8.01
C LEU A 50 10.67 23.41 9.07
N VAL A 51 9.45 23.81 9.46
CA VAL A 51 8.62 23.01 10.38
C VAL A 51 8.30 21.66 9.74
N HIS A 52 7.88 21.67 8.48
CA HIS A 52 7.54 20.44 7.75
C HIS A 52 8.76 19.52 7.61
N LEU A 53 9.95 20.06 7.38
CA LEU A 53 11.20 19.29 7.28
C LEU A 53 11.65 18.70 8.62
N LYS A 54 11.48 19.45 9.72
CA LYS A 54 11.79 18.93 11.07
C LYS A 54 10.83 17.84 11.50
N GLU A 55 9.56 17.92 11.11
CA GLU A 55 8.59 16.85 11.34
C GLU A 55 8.90 15.59 10.51
N GLU A 56 9.39 15.75 9.28
CA GLU A 56 9.87 14.63 8.45
C GLU A 56 11.18 14.02 8.97
N GLY A 57 12.04 14.82 9.61
CA GLY A 57 13.36 14.45 10.14
C GLY A 57 13.37 13.75 11.50
N ALA A 58 12.23 13.62 12.20
CA ALA A 58 12.15 12.95 13.51
C ALA A 58 12.30 11.42 13.39
N ALA A 59 13.53 10.96 13.15
CA ALA A 59 13.92 9.57 12.94
C ALA A 59 13.67 8.64 14.15
N SER A 60 13.49 9.15 15.37
CA SER A 60 13.30 8.31 16.57
C SER A 60 11.93 7.62 16.63
N TRP A 61 10.92 8.19 15.97
CA TRP A 61 9.57 7.61 15.92
C TRP A 61 9.38 6.60 14.78
N SER A 62 10.27 6.56 13.78
CA SER A 62 10.12 5.66 12.63
C SER A 62 10.46 4.19 13.00
N PHE A 63 11.53 3.95 13.76
CA PHE A 63 11.95 2.60 14.16
C PHE A 63 10.89 1.87 15.02
N LEU A 64 10.28 2.56 15.99
CA LEU A 64 9.23 2.01 16.85
C LEU A 64 7.95 1.67 16.06
N LYS A 65 7.57 2.54 15.09
CA LYS A 65 6.42 2.32 14.18
C LYS A 65 6.57 1.05 13.35
N TYR A 66 7.78 0.78 12.83
CA TYR A 66 8.05 -0.44 12.07
C TYR A 66 8.21 -1.69 12.96
N TRP A 67 8.56 -1.55 14.24
CA TRP A 67 8.69 -2.69 15.17
C TRP A 67 7.36 -3.33 15.58
N MET A 68 6.28 -2.53 15.66
CA MET A 68 4.94 -3.04 16.00
C MET A 68 4.29 -3.82 14.85
N TRP A 69 4.84 -3.73 13.64
CA TRP A 69 4.23 -4.25 12.43
C TRP A 69 4.57 -5.71 12.09
N PRO A 70 5.81 -6.23 12.31
CA PRO A 70 6.12 -7.64 12.17
C PRO A 70 5.24 -8.58 13.02
N PRO A 71 4.92 -8.30 14.30
CA PRO A 71 4.00 -9.13 15.08
C PRO A 71 2.63 -9.30 14.41
N LEU A 72 2.09 -8.23 13.82
CA LEU A 72 0.84 -8.29 13.07
C LEU A 72 0.97 -9.15 11.81
N MET A 73 2.06 -9.02 11.07
CA MET A 73 2.31 -9.83 9.86
C MET A 73 2.52 -11.31 10.20
N LEU A 74 3.22 -11.60 11.31
CA LEU A 74 3.39 -12.95 11.85
C LEU A 74 2.06 -13.53 12.32
N PHE A 75 1.22 -12.72 12.99
CA PHE A 75 -0.14 -13.12 13.35
C PHE A 75 -0.98 -13.44 12.11
N ALA A 76 -0.96 -12.57 11.09
CA ALA A 76 -1.68 -12.80 9.84
C ALA A 76 -1.22 -14.10 9.16
N LEU A 77 0.10 -14.32 9.06
CA LEU A 77 0.67 -15.52 8.47
C LEU A 77 0.32 -16.76 9.29
N TRP A 78 0.45 -16.72 10.61
CA TRP A 78 0.10 -17.81 11.52
C TRP A 78 -1.39 -18.13 11.44
N TRP A 79 -2.26 -17.11 11.44
CA TRP A 79 -3.70 -17.30 11.36
C TRP A 79 -4.12 -17.92 10.03
N LEU A 80 -3.50 -17.49 8.92
CA LEU A 80 -3.74 -18.07 7.60
C LEU A 80 -3.20 -19.49 7.47
N TRP A 81 -1.99 -19.75 7.99
CA TRP A 81 -1.29 -21.03 7.79
C TRP A 81 -1.65 -22.10 8.82
N ARG A 82 -1.71 -21.75 10.11
CA ARG A 82 -1.94 -22.67 11.23
C ARG A 82 -3.28 -22.46 11.95
N GLY A 83 -3.87 -21.27 11.86
CA GLY A 83 -5.22 -21.01 12.36
C GLY A 83 -6.32 -21.73 11.56
N GLY A 84 -5.96 -22.29 10.40
CA GLY A 84 -6.90 -22.87 9.46
C GLY A 84 -6.70 -24.36 9.19
N ILE A 85 -7.62 -25.16 9.73
CA ILE A 85 -7.87 -26.59 9.46
C ILE A 85 -6.71 -27.50 9.88
N PRO A 86 -6.83 -28.26 10.99
CA PRO A 86 -5.87 -29.28 11.35
C PRO A 86 -5.85 -30.33 10.25
N ALA A 87 -4.71 -30.93 10.00
CA ALA A 87 -4.63 -32.08 9.11
C ALA A 87 -5.64 -33.15 9.58
N GLY A 88 -6.63 -33.47 8.74
CA GLY A 88 -7.71 -34.41 9.06
C GLY A 88 -8.90 -33.82 9.86
N GLY A 89 -9.01 -32.49 9.99
CA GLY A 89 -10.13 -31.86 10.68
C GLY A 89 -11.47 -31.97 9.94
N ASP A 90 -12.57 -32.05 10.70
CA ASP A 90 -13.93 -32.11 10.16
C ASP A 90 -14.26 -30.81 9.38
N GLY A 91 -14.47 -30.98 8.08
CA GLY A 91 -14.84 -29.92 7.15
C GLY A 91 -16.10 -29.14 7.53
N LYS A 92 -16.98 -29.70 8.36
CA LYS A 92 -18.18 -29.01 8.85
C LYS A 92 -17.87 -27.85 9.79
N LYS A 93 -16.71 -27.83 10.45
CA LYS A 93 -16.32 -26.77 11.39
C LYS A 93 -15.68 -25.55 10.72
N ARG A 94 -15.46 -25.53 9.39
CA ARG A 94 -14.69 -24.52 8.61
C ARG A 94 -15.02 -23.05 8.89
N LYS A 95 -16.29 -22.70 9.08
CA LYS A 95 -16.70 -21.32 9.42
C LYS A 95 -16.11 -20.83 10.76
N GLY A 96 -15.81 -21.76 11.68
CA GLY A 96 -15.17 -21.48 12.96
C GLY A 96 -13.65 -21.32 12.91
N TRP A 97 -12.96 -21.85 11.88
CA TRP A 97 -11.50 -21.78 11.76
C TRP A 97 -11.03 -20.43 11.23
N PHE A 98 -11.75 -19.90 10.25
CA PHE A 98 -11.50 -18.55 9.71
C PHE A 98 -12.70 -17.64 10.03
N PRO A 99 -12.93 -17.27 11.30
CA PRO A 99 -14.05 -16.39 11.63
C PRO A 99 -13.86 -15.04 10.95
N LYS A 100 -14.92 -14.55 10.28
CA LYS A 100 -14.93 -13.23 9.62
C LYS A 100 -14.48 -12.11 10.58
N ARG A 101 -14.93 -12.23 11.84
CA ARG A 101 -14.70 -11.25 12.89
C ARG A 101 -13.21 -11.05 13.18
N THR A 102 -12.40 -12.10 13.17
CA THR A 102 -10.95 -11.97 13.40
C THR A 102 -10.27 -11.17 12.29
N TYR A 103 -10.63 -11.41 11.04
CA TYR A 103 -10.10 -10.62 9.93
C TYR A 103 -10.56 -9.16 10.00
N LEU A 104 -11.85 -8.90 10.27
CA LEU A 104 -12.32 -7.51 10.42
C LEU A 104 -11.72 -6.79 11.62
N ALA A 105 -11.52 -7.50 12.75
CA ALA A 105 -10.86 -6.95 13.92
C ALA A 105 -9.40 -6.60 13.63
N SER A 106 -8.68 -7.42 12.85
CA SER A 106 -7.33 -7.09 12.43
C SER A 106 -7.31 -5.86 11.52
N GLN A 107 -8.24 -5.74 10.57
CA GLN A 107 -8.34 -4.53 9.74
C GLN A 107 -8.63 -3.27 10.58
N LEU A 108 -9.56 -3.37 11.55
CA LEU A 108 -9.87 -2.25 12.44
C LEU A 108 -8.66 -1.85 13.27
N ALA A 109 -7.94 -2.81 13.84
CA ALA A 109 -6.71 -2.57 14.57
C ALA A 109 -5.65 -1.90 13.69
N VAL A 110 -5.53 -2.30 12.41
CA VAL A 110 -4.59 -1.69 11.47
C VAL A 110 -4.94 -0.23 11.19
N VAL A 111 -6.22 0.07 10.92
CA VAL A 111 -6.68 1.44 10.68
C VAL A 111 -6.45 2.33 11.89
N VAL A 112 -6.79 1.85 13.09
CA VAL A 112 -6.65 2.62 14.32
C VAL A 112 -5.17 2.83 14.68
N LEU A 113 -4.37 1.76 14.70
CA LEU A 113 -2.98 1.81 15.14
C LEU A 113 -2.06 2.40 14.07
N PHE A 114 -2.04 1.82 12.87
CA PHE A 114 -1.10 2.19 11.81
C PHE A 114 -1.64 3.29 10.88
N GLY A 115 -2.95 3.54 10.89
CA GLY A 115 -3.52 4.72 10.26
C GLY A 115 -3.39 5.92 11.20
N PHE A 116 -4.30 6.02 12.17
CA PHE A 116 -4.49 7.22 12.98
C PHE A 116 -3.49 7.39 14.13
N ALA A 117 -3.16 6.34 14.89
CA ALA A 117 -2.31 6.49 16.08
C ALA A 117 -0.81 6.71 15.74
N LEU A 118 -0.31 6.03 14.71
CA LEU A 118 1.11 6.07 14.32
C LEU A 118 1.39 7.01 13.14
N GLY A 119 0.38 7.71 12.61
CA GLY A 119 0.54 8.79 11.62
C GLY A 119 1.03 8.31 10.25
N LYS A 120 0.08 7.87 9.40
CA LYS A 120 0.24 7.49 7.97
C LYS A 120 1.26 6.38 7.65
N ALA A 121 1.89 5.76 8.65
CA ALA A 121 2.90 4.70 8.48
C ALA A 121 2.40 3.33 8.99
N PRO A 122 2.59 2.24 8.22
CA PRO A 122 3.42 2.14 7.02
C PRO A 122 2.67 2.54 5.73
N ASN A 123 3.40 3.18 4.81
CA ASN A 123 2.92 3.57 3.49
C ASN A 123 3.72 2.87 2.38
N PRO A 124 3.26 1.70 1.89
CA PRO A 124 3.97 0.95 0.85
C PRO A 124 4.02 1.68 -0.50
N MET A 125 3.00 2.49 -0.79
CA MET A 125 2.94 3.31 -1.99
C MET A 125 4.06 4.35 -2.01
N GLU A 126 4.21 5.08 -0.92
CA GLU A 126 5.27 6.07 -0.77
C GLU A 126 6.66 5.42 -0.72
N GLY A 127 6.79 4.23 -0.13
CA GLY A 127 8.03 3.45 -0.18
C GLY A 127 8.51 3.19 -1.61
N LEU A 128 7.62 2.77 -2.51
CA LEU A 128 7.96 2.57 -3.93
C LEU A 128 8.27 3.90 -4.63
N VAL A 129 7.40 4.90 -4.47
CA VAL A 129 7.52 6.20 -5.16
C VAL A 129 8.79 6.96 -4.73
N LYS A 130 9.16 6.91 -3.44
CA LYS A 130 10.36 7.59 -2.93
C LYS A 130 11.66 7.01 -3.49
N VAL A 131 11.71 5.71 -3.80
CA VAL A 131 12.87 5.11 -4.45
C VAL A 131 13.11 5.71 -5.84
N PHE A 132 12.07 5.83 -6.66
CA PHE A 132 12.17 6.47 -7.98
C PHE A 132 12.51 7.98 -7.89
N LYS A 133 12.03 8.68 -6.86
CA LYS A 133 12.45 10.06 -6.60
C LYS A 133 13.96 10.13 -6.28
N GLY A 134 14.45 9.20 -5.46
CA GLY A 134 15.88 9.10 -5.12
C GLY A 134 16.78 8.86 -6.33
N THR A 135 16.33 8.07 -7.33
CA THR A 135 17.12 7.82 -8.55
C THR A 135 17.31 9.04 -9.44
N VAL A 136 16.44 10.06 -9.31
CA VAL A 136 16.55 11.33 -10.05
C VAL A 136 17.26 12.40 -9.21
N GLY A 137 17.86 12.03 -8.07
CA GLY A 137 18.67 12.95 -7.25
C GLY A 137 17.86 13.90 -6.37
N ILE A 138 16.55 13.67 -6.19
CA ILE A 138 15.66 14.51 -5.36
C ILE A 138 15.93 14.31 -3.86
N TYR A 139 16.48 13.15 -3.47
CA TYR A 139 16.85 12.83 -2.09
C TYR A 139 18.29 12.30 -2.02
N SER A 140 19.02 12.66 -0.97
CA SER A 140 20.34 12.09 -0.65
C SER A 140 20.25 10.68 -0.05
N ASP A 141 19.09 10.30 0.50
CA ASP A 141 18.94 9.13 1.38
C ASP A 141 18.35 7.90 0.65
N THR A 142 18.70 7.73 -0.63
CA THR A 142 18.26 6.62 -1.49
C THR A 142 18.46 5.23 -0.84
N PRO A 143 19.56 4.93 -0.13
CA PRO A 143 19.76 3.64 0.53
C PRO A 143 18.68 3.30 1.57
N GLU A 144 18.25 4.26 2.38
CA GLU A 144 17.20 4.03 3.38
C GLU A 144 15.85 3.71 2.75
N LYS A 145 15.52 4.41 1.65
CA LYS A 145 14.26 4.18 0.93
C LYS A 145 14.27 2.83 0.22
N LEU A 146 15.42 2.40 -0.29
CA LEU A 146 15.62 1.06 -0.85
C LEU A 146 15.46 -0.02 0.22
N LEU A 147 15.99 0.18 1.43
CA LEU A 147 15.79 -0.75 2.55
C LEU A 147 14.32 -0.87 2.92
N LEU A 148 13.60 0.26 2.99
CA LEU A 148 12.17 0.26 3.28
C LEU A 148 11.35 -0.45 2.19
N LEU A 149 11.64 -0.18 0.91
CA LEU A 149 11.00 -0.90 -0.20
C LEU A 149 11.34 -2.39 -0.13
N GLY A 150 12.60 -2.74 0.11
CA GLY A 150 13.05 -4.13 0.26
C GLY A 150 12.31 -4.86 1.38
N TYR A 151 12.06 -4.20 2.50
CA TYR A 151 11.25 -4.74 3.60
C TYR A 151 9.79 -5.00 3.18
N PHE A 152 9.15 -4.06 2.50
CA PHE A 152 7.79 -4.27 1.97
C PHE A 152 7.74 -5.37 0.90
N SER A 153 8.77 -5.46 0.05
CA SER A 153 8.92 -6.51 -0.96
C SER A 153 9.10 -7.87 -0.33
N LEU A 154 9.92 -7.97 0.72
CA LEU A 154 10.11 -9.20 1.49
C LEU A 154 8.76 -9.69 2.05
N LEU A 155 7.95 -8.81 2.62
CA LEU A 155 6.62 -9.20 3.14
C LEU A 155 5.67 -9.66 2.03
N ALA A 156 5.72 -9.02 0.85
CA ALA A 156 4.95 -9.46 -0.31
C ALA A 156 5.42 -10.81 -0.88
N ILE A 157 6.71 -11.14 -0.72
CA ILE A 157 7.29 -12.45 -1.07
C ILE A 157 6.99 -13.49 0.00
N VAL A 158 7.02 -13.16 1.29
CA VAL A 158 6.71 -14.13 2.36
C VAL A 158 5.27 -14.62 2.24
N GLY A 159 4.31 -13.74 2.01
CA GLY A 159 2.92 -14.13 1.76
C GLY A 159 2.26 -13.29 0.68
N ASN A 160 1.47 -13.92 -0.18
CA ASN A 160 0.84 -13.22 -1.31
C ASN A 160 0.04 -11.99 -0.83
N LYS A 161 0.54 -10.80 -1.20
CA LYS A 161 0.02 -9.49 -0.79
C LYS A 161 -0.37 -9.40 0.68
N LEU A 162 0.41 -10.06 1.56
CA LEU A 162 0.12 -10.08 3.00
C LEU A 162 0.09 -8.66 3.57
N ILE A 163 1.09 -7.86 3.20
CA ILE A 163 1.17 -6.42 3.47
C ILE A 163 -0.10 -5.67 3.04
N CYS A 164 -0.57 -5.84 1.80
CA CYS A 164 -1.74 -5.10 1.31
C CYS A 164 -3.05 -5.58 1.97
N GLY A 165 -3.15 -6.88 2.26
CA GLY A 165 -4.35 -7.50 2.83
C GLY A 165 -4.49 -7.38 4.34
N TRP A 166 -3.39 -7.20 5.06
CA TRP A 166 -3.34 -7.25 6.52
C TRP A 166 -2.57 -6.12 7.18
N GLY A 167 -1.71 -5.39 6.46
CA GLY A 167 -0.78 -4.42 7.06
C GLY A 167 -0.96 -2.98 6.59
N CYS A 168 -1.56 -2.77 5.42
CA CYS A 168 -1.79 -1.45 4.83
C CYS A 168 -3.04 -0.79 5.46
N PRO A 169 -2.92 0.37 6.13
CA PRO A 169 -4.05 1.03 6.78
C PRO A 169 -5.11 1.51 5.81
N PHE A 170 -4.71 2.07 4.66
CA PHE A 170 -5.70 2.50 3.67
C PHE A 170 -6.46 1.31 3.07
N GLY A 171 -5.75 0.24 2.71
CA GLY A 171 -6.41 -0.98 2.22
C GLY A 171 -7.32 -1.62 3.26
N ALA A 172 -6.94 -1.59 4.54
CA ALA A 172 -7.78 -2.07 5.63
C ALA A 172 -9.05 -1.23 5.81
N LEU A 173 -8.96 0.09 5.63
CA LEU A 173 -10.12 0.97 5.62
C LEU A 173 -11.07 0.64 4.46
N GLU A 174 -10.54 0.47 3.24
CA GLU A 174 -11.34 0.05 2.08
C GLU A 174 -12.02 -1.33 2.31
N GLU A 175 -11.36 -2.26 3.00
CA GLU A 175 -11.95 -3.56 3.39
C GLU A 175 -13.13 -3.42 4.33
N LEU A 176 -12.98 -2.61 5.38
CA LEU A 176 -14.01 -2.37 6.38
C LEU A 176 -15.24 -1.72 5.75
N LEU A 177 -15.03 -0.73 4.88
CA LEU A 177 -16.10 -0.08 4.12
C LEU A 177 -16.79 -1.05 3.17
N TYR A 178 -16.02 -1.87 2.45
CA TYR A 178 -16.60 -2.91 1.60
C TYR A 178 -17.41 -3.92 2.39
N GLU A 179 -17.09 -4.18 3.66
CA GLU A 179 -17.82 -5.14 4.49
C GLU A 179 -19.03 -4.53 5.21
N PHE A 180 -19.33 -3.25 4.98
CA PHE A 180 -20.49 -2.57 5.52
C PHE A 180 -21.80 -3.29 5.11
N PRO A 181 -22.68 -3.65 6.07
CA PRO A 181 -23.87 -4.47 5.78
C PRO A 181 -24.92 -3.80 4.91
N ALA A 182 -25.12 -2.47 5.06
CA ALA A 182 -26.26 -1.76 4.48
C ALA A 182 -26.28 -1.80 2.94
N LEU A 183 -25.10 -1.85 2.31
CA LEU A 183 -24.96 -1.78 0.85
C LEU A 183 -24.67 -3.14 0.21
N LYS A 184 -24.90 -4.25 0.92
CA LYS A 184 -24.60 -5.61 0.43
C LYS A 184 -25.25 -5.93 -0.93
N LYS A 185 -26.45 -5.41 -1.20
CA LYS A 185 -27.18 -5.62 -2.47
C LYS A 185 -26.61 -4.79 -3.63
N LEU A 186 -25.90 -3.70 -3.35
CA LEU A 186 -25.38 -2.75 -4.34
C LEU A 186 -23.92 -3.07 -4.73
N LYS A 187 -23.29 -4.04 -4.06
CA LYS A 187 -21.91 -4.46 -4.34
C LYS A 187 -21.80 -4.97 -5.77
N ARG A 188 -20.93 -4.35 -6.57
CA ARG A 188 -20.75 -4.71 -7.98
C ARG A 188 -20.15 -6.11 -8.11
N LYS A 189 -20.45 -6.76 -9.24
CA LYS A 189 -19.63 -7.88 -9.74
C LYS A 189 -18.23 -7.35 -10.03
N GLN A 190 -17.24 -8.18 -9.73
CA GLN A 190 -15.79 -7.94 -9.76
C GLN A 190 -15.35 -7.00 -10.90
N LEU A 191 -14.38 -6.11 -10.65
CA LEU A 191 -13.75 -5.36 -11.75
C LEU A 191 -12.91 -6.33 -12.60
N PRO A 192 -12.99 -6.28 -13.94
CA PRO A 192 -12.19 -7.14 -14.80
C PRO A 192 -10.70 -6.92 -14.56
N PHE A 193 -9.95 -7.99 -14.28
CA PHE A 193 -8.53 -7.91 -13.93
C PHE A 193 -7.69 -7.31 -15.06
N ARG A 194 -8.04 -7.59 -16.32
CA ARG A 194 -7.38 -6.99 -17.48
C ARG A 194 -7.46 -5.46 -17.42
N MET A 195 -8.64 -4.91 -17.14
CA MET A 195 -8.84 -3.47 -17.04
C MET A 195 -8.04 -2.87 -15.88
N THR A 196 -8.14 -3.45 -14.68
CA THR A 196 -7.44 -2.92 -13.49
C THR A 196 -5.92 -3.03 -13.62
N MET A 197 -5.40 -4.09 -14.25
CA MET A 197 -3.98 -4.24 -14.53
C MET A 197 -3.50 -3.28 -15.62
N SER A 198 -4.27 -3.06 -16.68
CA SER A 198 -3.95 -2.10 -17.74
C SER A 198 -3.89 -0.67 -17.20
N ILE A 199 -4.89 -0.24 -16.41
CA ILE A 199 -4.92 1.10 -15.81
C ILE A 199 -3.70 1.30 -14.90
N ARG A 200 -3.43 0.35 -13.99
CA ARG A 200 -2.27 0.44 -13.10
C ARG A 200 -0.93 0.45 -13.85
N THR A 201 -0.81 -0.35 -14.90
CA THR A 201 0.40 -0.38 -15.74
C THR A 201 0.59 0.95 -16.45
N LEU A 202 -0.47 1.51 -17.04
CA LEU A 202 -0.44 2.81 -17.68
C LEU A 202 -0.03 3.91 -16.69
N LEU A 203 -0.66 3.98 -15.52
CA LEU A 203 -0.33 4.97 -14.50
C LEU A 203 1.10 4.82 -13.98
N PHE A 204 1.59 3.58 -13.82
CA PHE A 204 2.97 3.33 -13.42
C PHE A 204 3.97 3.76 -14.50
N VAL A 205 3.70 3.45 -15.77
CA VAL A 205 4.53 3.89 -16.89
C VAL A 205 4.54 5.43 -16.98
N VAL A 206 3.37 6.08 -16.96
CA VAL A 206 3.28 7.55 -16.97
C VAL A 206 4.04 8.16 -15.80
N PHE A 207 3.92 7.58 -14.60
CA PHE A 207 4.69 8.01 -13.43
C PHE A 207 6.20 7.96 -13.69
N VAL A 208 6.70 6.84 -14.22
CA VAL A 208 8.13 6.71 -14.56
C VAL A 208 8.55 7.75 -15.59
N LEU A 209 7.79 7.90 -16.69
CA LEU A 209 8.09 8.88 -17.74
C LEU A 209 8.16 10.32 -17.21
N VAL A 210 7.22 10.70 -16.33
CA VAL A 210 7.16 12.04 -15.73
C VAL A 210 8.30 12.25 -14.72
N VAL A 211 8.58 11.26 -13.87
CA VAL A 211 9.66 11.37 -12.87
C VAL A 211 11.02 11.59 -13.51
N PHE A 212 11.32 10.90 -14.62
CA PHE A 212 12.56 11.05 -15.38
C PHE A 212 12.56 12.25 -16.34
N GLY A 213 11.55 13.12 -16.30
CA GLY A 213 11.49 14.32 -17.14
C GLY A 213 11.24 14.08 -18.64
N TRP A 214 11.02 12.82 -19.05
CA TRP A 214 10.74 12.46 -20.45
C TRP A 214 9.38 12.99 -20.94
N VAL A 215 8.49 13.37 -20.02
CA VAL A 215 7.19 13.99 -20.31
C VAL A 215 7.07 15.28 -19.50
N GLY A 216 6.85 16.40 -20.19
CA GLY A 216 6.60 17.71 -19.56
C GLY A 216 7.84 18.50 -19.15
N GLY A 217 9.06 17.97 -19.32
CA GLY A 217 10.33 18.70 -19.12
C GLY A 217 10.65 19.09 -17.67
N ILE A 218 9.83 18.65 -16.70
CA ILE A 218 10.02 18.90 -15.27
C ILE A 218 10.45 17.57 -14.63
N GLU A 219 11.72 17.47 -14.28
CA GLU A 219 12.24 16.33 -13.53
C GLU A 219 11.66 16.29 -12.11
N GLY A 220 11.31 15.09 -11.66
CA GLY A 220 10.91 14.86 -10.26
C GLY A 220 9.45 15.15 -9.89
N MET A 221 8.61 15.52 -10.85
CA MET A 221 7.17 15.60 -10.61
C MET A 221 6.60 14.20 -10.31
N VAL A 222 5.74 14.10 -9.28
CA VAL A 222 5.11 12.83 -8.88
C VAL A 222 3.59 12.97 -8.88
N ILE A 223 2.96 12.36 -9.88
CA ILE A 223 1.50 12.34 -10.05
C ILE A 223 0.76 11.78 -8.82
N TYR A 224 1.38 10.84 -8.12
CA TYR A 224 0.82 10.18 -6.95
C TYR A 224 0.67 11.07 -5.72
N HIS A 225 1.38 12.21 -5.66
CA HIS A 225 1.25 13.17 -4.56
C HIS A 225 -0.16 13.80 -4.52
N TYR A 226 -0.74 14.05 -5.69
CA TYR A 226 -2.05 14.68 -5.86
C TYR A 226 -3.23 13.76 -5.50
N VAL A 227 -2.98 12.46 -5.38
CA VAL A 227 -3.99 11.42 -5.14
C VAL A 227 -3.57 10.47 -4.01
N ASN A 228 -2.70 10.90 -3.10
CA ASN A 228 -2.21 10.07 -2.01
C ASN A 228 -3.27 9.95 -0.90
N PRO A 229 -3.92 8.79 -0.73
CA PRO A 229 -5.01 8.68 0.23
C PRO A 229 -4.52 8.55 1.67
N PHE A 230 -3.23 8.31 1.90
CA PHE A 230 -2.66 8.18 3.24
C PHE A 230 -2.65 9.51 4.00
N ASN A 231 -2.73 10.64 3.29
CA ASN A 231 -2.88 11.97 3.87
C ASN A 231 -4.14 12.08 4.76
N LEU A 232 -5.16 11.24 4.53
CA LEU A 232 -6.33 11.13 5.40
C LEU A 232 -5.93 10.90 6.87
N PHE A 233 -4.93 10.07 7.12
CA PHE A 233 -4.56 9.65 8.47
C PHE A 233 -3.81 10.73 9.26
N GLY A 234 -3.20 11.69 8.58
CA GLY A 234 -2.61 12.89 9.17
C GLY A 234 -3.54 14.10 9.12
N PHE A 235 -4.77 13.95 8.61
CA PHE A 235 -5.68 15.06 8.29
C PHE A 235 -5.07 16.11 7.33
N GLU A 236 -4.11 15.69 6.49
CA GLU A 236 -3.38 16.53 5.53
C GLU A 236 -4.16 16.67 4.20
N LEU A 237 -5.41 17.11 4.29
CA LEU A 237 -6.36 17.19 3.15
C LEU A 237 -6.43 18.59 2.51
N ALA A 238 -5.43 19.45 2.74
CA ALA A 238 -5.43 20.83 2.26
C ALA A 238 -5.50 20.93 0.72
N LEU A 239 -4.96 19.94 0.01
CA LEU A 239 -5.06 19.88 -1.45
C LEU A 239 -6.40 19.28 -1.87
N TRP A 240 -7.19 20.05 -2.61
CA TRP A 240 -8.54 19.64 -3.03
C TRP A 240 -8.55 18.33 -3.82
N THR A 241 -7.52 18.05 -4.62
CA THR A 241 -7.41 16.79 -5.37
C THR A 241 -7.26 15.59 -4.45
N VAL A 242 -6.50 15.74 -3.35
CA VAL A 242 -6.32 14.70 -2.34
C VAL A 242 -7.64 14.46 -1.62
N ALA A 243 -8.28 15.51 -1.11
CA ALA A 243 -9.58 15.42 -0.45
C ALA A 243 -10.64 14.74 -1.35
N LEU A 244 -10.75 15.19 -2.60
CA LEU A 244 -11.68 14.63 -3.58
C LEU A 244 -11.38 13.15 -3.85
N SER A 245 -10.11 12.81 -4.07
CA SER A 245 -9.70 11.42 -4.33
C SER A 245 -10.01 10.50 -3.15
N VAL A 246 -9.72 10.92 -1.92
CA VAL A 246 -10.02 10.16 -0.70
C VAL A 246 -11.52 9.91 -0.59
N VAL A 247 -12.35 10.96 -0.69
CA VAL A 247 -13.80 10.83 -0.61
C VAL A 247 -14.33 9.91 -1.71
N ALA A 248 -13.86 10.08 -2.95
CA ALA A 248 -14.27 9.26 -4.09
C ALA A 248 -13.93 7.78 -3.89
N PHE A 249 -12.70 7.45 -3.46
CA PHE A 249 -12.29 6.06 -3.27
C PHE A 249 -12.94 5.40 -2.04
N LEU A 250 -13.16 6.14 -0.96
CA LEU A 250 -13.91 5.62 0.19
C LEU A 250 -15.38 5.35 -0.18
N ALA A 251 -16.01 6.27 -0.92
CA ALA A 251 -17.37 6.07 -1.43
C ALA A 251 -17.45 4.88 -2.39
N LEU A 252 -16.51 4.74 -3.33
CA LEU A 252 -16.43 3.57 -4.21
C LEU A 252 -16.17 2.28 -3.41
N SER A 253 -15.43 2.33 -2.31
CA SER A 253 -15.11 1.15 -1.50
C SER A 253 -16.34 0.48 -0.89
N LEU A 254 -17.44 1.22 -0.74
CA LEU A 254 -18.71 0.67 -0.25
C LEU A 254 -19.34 -0.35 -1.24
N VAL A 255 -19.04 -0.23 -2.53
CA VAL A 255 -19.64 -1.05 -3.60
C VAL A 255 -18.62 -1.84 -4.42
N ILE A 256 -17.38 -1.38 -4.48
CA ILE A 256 -16.25 -2.00 -5.17
C ILE A 256 -15.21 -2.38 -4.13
N TYR A 257 -14.64 -3.57 -4.24
CA TYR A 257 -13.65 -4.03 -3.27
C TYR A 257 -12.30 -3.34 -3.48
N ARG A 258 -11.80 -2.53 -2.55
CA ARG A 258 -10.44 -1.91 -2.62
C ARG A 258 -10.12 -1.21 -3.97
N PRO A 259 -10.98 -0.28 -4.43
CA PRO A 259 -10.85 0.39 -5.73
C PRO A 259 -9.52 1.11 -5.91
N PHE A 260 -8.99 1.79 -4.89
CA PHE A 260 -7.70 2.47 -5.00
C PHE A 260 -6.56 1.47 -5.21
N CYS A 261 -6.54 0.38 -4.43
CA CYS A 261 -5.54 -0.67 -4.57
C CYS A 261 -5.56 -1.33 -5.96
N GLN A 262 -6.75 -1.41 -6.57
CA GLN A 262 -6.95 -2.02 -7.89
C GLN A 262 -6.66 -1.08 -9.06
N LEU A 263 -6.87 0.23 -8.90
CA LEU A 263 -6.85 1.18 -10.02
C LEU A 263 -5.63 2.10 -10.00
N ILE A 264 -5.23 2.62 -8.85
CA ILE A 264 -4.23 3.70 -8.76
C ILE A 264 -2.95 3.26 -8.07
N CYS A 265 -3.02 2.42 -7.05
CA CYS A 265 -1.87 2.15 -6.18
C CYS A 265 -0.67 1.57 -6.96
N PRO A 266 0.48 2.29 -7.03
CA PRO A 266 1.66 1.80 -7.76
C PRO A 266 2.30 0.61 -7.05
N PHE A 267 2.26 0.61 -5.71
CA PHE A 267 2.69 -0.56 -4.93
C PHE A 267 1.78 -1.76 -5.18
N GLY A 268 0.48 -1.54 -5.43
CA GLY A 268 -0.45 -2.61 -5.81
C GLY A 268 -0.06 -3.29 -7.12
N TRP A 269 0.40 -2.52 -8.12
CA TRP A 269 0.94 -3.05 -9.37
C TRP A 269 2.25 -3.81 -9.15
N TYR A 270 3.20 -3.19 -8.46
CA TYR A 270 4.51 -3.79 -8.14
C TYR A 270 4.37 -5.09 -7.34
N SER A 271 3.56 -5.07 -6.28
CA SER A 271 3.33 -6.21 -5.41
C SER A 271 2.54 -7.33 -6.08
N TRP A 272 1.86 -7.07 -7.21
CA TRP A 272 1.21 -8.11 -8.02
C TRP A 272 2.24 -9.04 -8.67
N TRP A 273 3.37 -8.50 -9.11
CA TRP A 273 4.49 -9.31 -9.61
C TRP A 273 5.13 -10.13 -8.49
N LEU A 274 5.35 -9.50 -7.32
CA LEU A 274 5.96 -10.19 -6.18
C LEU A 274 5.10 -11.34 -5.61
N GLU A 275 3.76 -11.23 -5.63
CA GLU A 275 2.91 -12.31 -5.13
C GLU A 275 2.95 -13.59 -5.99
N LYS A 276 3.54 -13.55 -7.19
CA LYS A 276 3.70 -14.74 -8.05
C LYS A 276 4.79 -15.65 -7.53
N ILE A 277 5.88 -15.06 -7.03
CA ILE A 277 6.99 -15.77 -6.39
C ILE A 277 6.79 -15.95 -4.87
N SER A 278 5.60 -15.62 -4.35
CA SER A 278 5.39 -15.66 -2.91
C SER A 278 5.54 -17.07 -2.33
N LEU A 279 6.27 -17.17 -1.23
CA LEU A 279 6.54 -18.36 -0.46
C LEU A 279 5.26 -19.02 0.06
N PHE A 280 4.36 -18.24 0.66
CA PHE A 280 3.07 -18.71 1.15
C PHE A 280 1.93 -18.21 0.27
N GLY A 281 0.93 -19.07 0.06
CA GLY A 281 -0.35 -18.64 -0.51
C GLY A 281 -1.37 -19.75 -0.65
N ILE A 282 -2.46 -19.43 -1.36
CA ILE A 282 -3.56 -20.36 -1.62
C ILE A 282 -3.12 -21.50 -2.54
N ARG A 283 -3.38 -22.73 -2.11
CA ARG A 283 -3.18 -23.98 -2.86
C ARG A 283 -4.51 -24.71 -3.01
N ILE A 284 -4.66 -25.45 -4.12
CA ILE A 284 -5.84 -26.26 -4.42
C ILE A 284 -5.43 -27.73 -4.48
N HIS A 285 -5.98 -28.56 -3.61
CA HIS A 285 -5.85 -30.01 -3.63
C HIS A 285 -6.78 -30.57 -4.70
N ARG A 286 -6.27 -30.78 -5.92
CA ARG A 286 -7.08 -31.24 -7.06
C ARG A 286 -7.79 -32.56 -6.80
N GLY A 287 -7.20 -33.49 -6.05
CA GLY A 287 -7.85 -34.76 -5.68
C GLY A 287 -9.06 -34.62 -4.74
N ARG A 288 -9.23 -33.47 -4.07
CA ARG A 288 -10.41 -33.14 -3.25
C ARG A 288 -11.35 -32.15 -3.93
N CYS A 289 -10.89 -31.44 -4.95
CA CYS A 289 -11.67 -30.38 -5.58
C CYS A 289 -12.69 -30.99 -6.56
N ASN A 290 -13.94 -30.57 -6.46
CA ASN A 290 -15.02 -30.94 -7.39
C ASN A 290 -15.41 -29.81 -8.36
N ASP A 291 -14.54 -28.80 -8.52
CA ASP A 291 -14.74 -27.65 -9.41
C ASP A 291 -16.09 -26.91 -9.27
N CYS A 292 -16.74 -26.98 -8.10
CA CYS A 292 -18.06 -26.34 -7.84
C CYS A 292 -18.08 -24.80 -7.95
N GLY A 293 -16.93 -24.13 -8.05
CA GLY A 293 -16.85 -22.67 -8.20
C GLY A 293 -17.19 -21.84 -6.96
N ALA A 294 -17.52 -22.45 -5.80
CA ALA A 294 -17.89 -21.73 -4.58
C ALA A 294 -16.82 -20.70 -4.15
N CYS A 295 -15.55 -21.03 -4.29
CA CYS A 295 -14.43 -20.13 -3.99
C CYS A 295 -14.38 -18.91 -4.93
N ALA A 296 -14.75 -19.07 -6.19
CA ALA A 296 -14.81 -18.01 -7.20
C ALA A 296 -15.96 -17.04 -6.91
N GLN A 297 -17.12 -17.56 -6.51
CA GLN A 297 -18.30 -16.75 -6.19
C GLN A 297 -18.09 -15.83 -4.97
N VAL A 298 -17.38 -16.28 -3.94
CA VAL A 298 -17.13 -15.47 -2.73
C VAL A 298 -15.91 -14.55 -2.85
N CYS A 299 -15.05 -14.76 -3.85
CA CYS A 299 -13.90 -13.92 -4.06
C CYS A 299 -14.37 -12.55 -4.57
N PRO A 300 -13.92 -11.43 -3.99
CA PRO A 300 -14.26 -10.10 -4.51
C PRO A 300 -13.52 -9.74 -5.80
N LEU A 301 -12.63 -10.61 -6.26
CA LEU A 301 -11.74 -10.45 -7.39
C LEU A 301 -11.75 -11.73 -8.24
N GLU A 302 -11.25 -11.66 -9.46
CA GLU A 302 -11.12 -12.82 -10.36
C GLU A 302 -10.02 -13.82 -9.90
N ALA A 303 -9.40 -13.58 -8.75
CA ALA A 303 -8.23 -14.29 -8.26
C ALA A 303 -8.47 -15.77 -7.94
N ALA A 304 -9.64 -16.10 -7.39
CA ALA A 304 -10.01 -17.48 -7.09
C ALA A 304 -10.46 -18.23 -8.35
N ALA A 305 -11.23 -17.56 -9.22
CA ALA A 305 -11.64 -18.10 -10.52
C ALA A 305 -10.42 -18.43 -11.39
N GLY A 306 -9.47 -17.50 -11.49
CA GLY A 306 -8.24 -17.71 -12.26
C GLY A 306 -7.37 -18.85 -11.71
N ARG A 307 -7.27 -18.98 -10.39
CA ARG A 307 -6.56 -20.11 -9.75
C ARG A 307 -7.24 -21.45 -10.00
N LEU A 308 -8.58 -21.51 -9.90
CA LEU A 308 -9.34 -22.71 -10.19
C LEU A 308 -9.15 -23.15 -11.64
N ALA A 309 -9.14 -22.19 -12.57
CA ALA A 309 -8.87 -22.41 -13.99
C ALA A 309 -7.38 -22.71 -14.32
N GLY A 310 -6.47 -22.70 -13.34
CA GLY A 310 -5.06 -22.97 -13.57
C GLY A 310 -4.32 -21.86 -14.34
N GLN A 311 -4.81 -20.62 -14.30
CA GLN A 311 -4.12 -19.49 -14.93
C GLN A 311 -2.74 -19.28 -14.32
N ALA A 312 -1.74 -19.05 -15.18
CA ALA A 312 -0.37 -18.73 -14.74
C ALA A 312 -0.31 -17.39 -13.99
N LEU A 313 -1.10 -16.41 -14.43
CA LEU A 313 -1.13 -15.05 -13.90
C LEU A 313 -2.56 -14.67 -13.47
N PRO A 314 -3.05 -15.24 -12.35
CA PRO A 314 -4.37 -14.89 -11.84
C PRO A 314 -4.39 -13.46 -11.28
N ALA A 315 -5.59 -12.91 -11.09
CA ALA A 315 -5.78 -11.60 -10.47
C ALA A 315 -5.25 -11.53 -9.02
N ASP A 316 -5.14 -10.30 -8.51
CA ASP A 316 -4.63 -9.96 -7.18
C ASP A 316 -5.30 -10.79 -6.06
N CYS A 317 -4.52 -11.35 -5.13
CA CYS A 317 -5.07 -12.04 -3.97
C CYS A 317 -4.59 -11.42 -2.66
N PHE A 318 -5.50 -10.70 -1.97
CA PHE A 318 -5.24 -10.04 -0.69
C PHE A 318 -5.29 -10.97 0.55
N SER A 319 -5.32 -12.29 0.35
CA SER A 319 -5.27 -13.27 1.46
C SER A 319 -6.34 -13.07 2.54
N CYS A 320 -7.58 -12.72 2.15
CA CYS A 320 -8.70 -12.47 3.05
C CYS A 320 -9.46 -13.73 3.53
N ALA A 321 -8.96 -14.93 3.18
CA ALA A 321 -9.51 -16.24 3.54
C ALA A 321 -11.00 -16.51 3.17
N ARG A 322 -11.67 -15.65 2.37
CA ARG A 322 -13.06 -15.88 1.93
C ARG A 322 -13.22 -17.22 1.20
N CYS A 323 -12.31 -17.54 0.28
CA CYS A 323 -12.32 -18.80 -0.46
C CYS A 323 -12.12 -20.03 0.45
N LEU A 324 -11.23 -19.96 1.43
CA LEU A 324 -10.97 -21.03 2.40
C LEU A 324 -12.24 -21.38 3.20
N ARG A 325 -13.04 -20.36 3.55
CA ARG A 325 -14.30 -20.52 4.31
C ARG A 325 -15.45 -21.09 3.50
N ALA A 326 -15.45 -20.84 2.20
CA ALA A 326 -16.57 -21.15 1.32
C ALA A 326 -16.43 -22.50 0.63
N CYS A 327 -15.22 -23.07 0.55
CA CYS A 327 -15.02 -24.36 -0.07
C CYS A 327 -15.84 -25.44 0.68
N PRO A 328 -16.64 -26.27 -0.02
CA PRO A 328 -17.38 -27.39 0.57
C PRO A 328 -16.54 -28.66 0.72
N GLU A 329 -15.46 -28.84 -0.05
CA GLU A 329 -14.63 -30.06 -0.06
C GLU A 329 -13.30 -29.98 0.72
N ASP A 330 -13.01 -28.87 1.38
CA ASP A 330 -11.69 -28.59 1.98
C ASP A 330 -10.54 -28.65 0.97
N ALA A 331 -10.85 -28.38 -0.29
CA ALA A 331 -9.85 -28.46 -1.35
C ALA A 331 -8.89 -27.27 -1.33
N LEU A 332 -9.13 -26.20 -0.54
CA LEU A 332 -8.23 -25.04 -0.49
C LEU A 332 -7.52 -24.93 0.86
N ALA A 333 -6.20 -24.72 0.79
CA ALA A 333 -5.36 -24.45 1.97
C ALA A 333 -4.48 -23.22 1.72
N TYR A 334 -4.12 -22.49 2.78
CA TYR A 334 -3.09 -21.45 2.72
C TYR A 334 -1.81 -21.99 3.34
N GLY A 335 -0.69 -21.96 2.61
CA GLY A 335 0.57 -22.49 3.12
C GLY A 335 1.73 -22.36 2.15
N PRO A 336 2.88 -22.99 2.46
CA PRO A 336 4.06 -22.98 1.60
C PRO A 336 3.75 -23.52 0.21
N ARG A 337 4.08 -22.77 -0.85
CA ARG A 337 3.80 -23.15 -2.24
C ARG A 337 4.72 -24.25 -2.78
N TRP A 338 5.90 -24.44 -2.20
CA TRP A 338 6.84 -25.50 -2.61
C TRP A 338 6.47 -26.89 -2.09
N ARG A 339 5.59 -26.99 -1.09
CA ARG A 339 5.09 -28.30 -0.64
C ARG A 339 3.98 -28.76 -1.58
N LYS A 340 4.10 -29.99 -2.08
CA LYS A 340 3.02 -30.63 -2.83
C LYS A 340 1.74 -30.62 -1.96
N PRO A 341 0.58 -30.28 -2.54
CA PRO A 341 -0.71 -30.35 -1.85
C PRO A 341 -1.03 -31.79 -1.45
#